data_AF-A0A3N5M4W8-F1
#
_entry.id   AF-A0A3N5M4W8-F1
#
_cell.length_a   1.000
_cell.length_b   1.000
_cell.length_c   1.000
_cell.angle_alpha   90.00
_cell.angle_beta   90.00
_cell.angle_gamma   90.00
#
_symmetry.space_group_name_H-M   'P 1'
#
loop_
_entity.id
_entity.type
_entity.pdbx_description
1 polymer ?
#
loop_
_entity_poly.entity_id
_entity_poly.type
_entity_poly.pdbx_seq_one_letter_code
_entity_poly.pdbx_strand_id
1 'polypeptide(L)'
;MIKNSSVPRRTPSRPYLAAIRAIDKFTEWTGYLYVLFIIPLIFANVVEVFARYALGDPTIWALDVTTMSYAALFMLGSALALLKGAHVRTDMLWEAFSDRTKGMIDTLAFLLFFLPTMAVLFFISIDDFLYSLSIDERSSSGAWTPVLWPLRGVIPLTAFMLFLQGISELMKSLWAWRTGEFLTKHDKIEV
;
A
#
# COMPACT_ATOMS: atom_id res chain seq x y z
N MET A 1 2.32 -32.61 18.08
CA MET A 1 2.25 -33.78 17.17
C MET A 1 2.58 -33.29 15.77
N ILE A 2 3.83 -33.45 15.34
CA ILE A 2 4.36 -32.89 14.08
C ILE A 2 3.88 -33.78 12.94
N LYS A 3 2.83 -33.35 12.22
CA LYS A 3 2.35 -34.05 11.03
C LYS A 3 3.35 -33.78 9.91
N ASN A 4 4.31 -34.69 9.75
CA ASN A 4 5.26 -34.72 8.65
C ASN A 4 4.46 -34.96 7.35
N SER A 5 4.07 -33.91 6.65
CA SER A 5 3.31 -34.00 5.41
C SER A 5 4.28 -34.26 4.25
N SER A 6 4.51 -35.54 3.95
CA SER A 6 5.24 -36.04 2.78
C SER A 6 4.48 -35.86 1.46
N VAL A 7 3.76 -34.75 1.31
CA VAL A 7 3.13 -34.37 0.04
C VAL A 7 4.21 -33.62 -0.74
N PRO A 8 4.56 -34.05 -1.97
CA PRO A 8 5.48 -33.29 -2.80
C PRO A 8 4.88 -31.90 -3.06
N ARG A 9 5.46 -30.87 -2.43
CA ARG A 9 5.04 -29.48 -2.63
C ARG A 9 5.18 -29.17 -4.10
N ARG A 10 4.07 -28.81 -4.74
CA ARG A 10 4.11 -28.38 -6.14
C ARG A 10 4.85 -27.05 -6.15
N THR A 11 6.00 -26.99 -6.81
CA THR A 11 6.71 -25.72 -7.00
C THR A 11 6.33 -25.12 -8.35
N PRO A 12 6.02 -23.81 -8.43
CA PRO A 12 5.79 -23.16 -9.71
C PRO A 12 7.03 -23.18 -10.60
N SER A 13 6.83 -22.86 -11.88
CA SER A 13 7.94 -22.68 -12.81
C SER A 13 8.85 -21.53 -12.35
N ARG A 14 10.15 -21.66 -12.64
CA ARG A 14 11.15 -20.62 -12.34
C ARG A 14 10.76 -19.20 -12.81
N PRO A 15 10.27 -18.98 -14.06
CA PRO A 15 9.91 -17.63 -14.50
C PRO A 15 8.74 -17.04 -13.70
N TYR A 16 7.80 -17.86 -13.27
CA TYR A 16 6.64 -17.43 -12.50
C TYR A 16 7.05 -16.92 -11.10
N LEU A 17 7.93 -17.65 -10.42
CA LEU A 17 8.49 -17.23 -9.13
C LEU A 17 9.38 -15.99 -9.27
N ALA A 18 10.15 -15.90 -10.36
CA ALA A 18 11.00 -14.74 -10.62
C ALA A 18 10.19 -13.46 -10.78
N ALA A 19 9.07 -13.51 -11.51
CA ALA A 19 8.16 -12.38 -11.68
C ALA A 19 7.57 -11.89 -10.35
N ILE A 20 7.05 -12.81 -9.53
CA ILE A 20 6.51 -12.50 -8.19
C ILE A 20 7.59 -11.83 -7.32
N ARG A 21 8.78 -12.42 -7.24
CA ARG A 21 9.88 -11.88 -6.42
C ARG A 21 10.39 -10.54 -6.91
N ALA A 22 10.38 -10.30 -8.22
CA ALA A 22 10.80 -9.02 -8.78
C ALA A 22 9.82 -7.90 -8.35
N ILE A 23 8.52 -8.16 -8.45
CA ILE A 23 7.49 -7.23 -8.00
C ILE A 23 7.57 -7.01 -6.49
N ASP A 24 7.58 -8.09 -5.70
CA ASP A 24 7.61 -8.01 -4.24
C ASP A 24 8.84 -7.23 -3.75
N LYS A 25 10.02 -7.49 -4.32
CA LYS A 25 11.26 -6.78 -3.97
C LYS A 25 11.21 -5.31 -4.35
N PHE A 26 10.61 -4.99 -5.50
CA PHE A 26 10.42 -3.61 -5.92
C PHE A 26 9.48 -2.87 -4.96
N THR A 27 8.33 -3.45 -4.63
CA THR A 27 7.38 -2.89 -3.64
C THR A 27 7.99 -2.74 -2.26
N GLU A 28 8.79 -3.71 -1.83
CA GLU A 28 9.47 -3.64 -0.53
C GLU A 28 10.49 -2.50 -0.49
N TRP A 29 11.32 -2.37 -1.52
CA TRP A 29 12.35 -1.34 -1.59
C TRP A 29 11.76 0.07 -1.67
N THR A 30 10.75 0.27 -2.51
CA THR A 30 10.04 1.56 -2.59
C THR A 30 9.28 1.84 -1.30
N GLY A 31 8.66 0.83 -0.68
CA GLY A 31 8.01 0.95 0.62
C GLY A 31 8.94 1.47 1.71
N TYR A 32 10.15 0.92 1.84
CA TYR A 32 11.13 1.42 2.83
C TYR A 32 11.60 2.84 2.53
N LEU A 33 11.71 3.22 1.26
CA LEU A 33 12.00 4.60 0.87
C LEU A 33 10.89 5.55 1.34
N TYR A 34 9.62 5.19 1.14
CA TYR A 34 8.48 6.04 1.50
C TYR A 34 8.24 6.14 3.01
N VAL A 35 8.69 5.16 3.81
CA VAL A 35 8.68 5.27 5.28
C VAL A 35 9.45 6.50 5.76
N LEU A 36 10.42 7.02 5.00
CA LEU A 36 11.16 8.23 5.36
C LEU A 36 10.29 9.48 5.51
N PHE A 37 9.06 9.51 4.96
CA PHE A 37 8.10 10.59 5.21
C PHE A 37 7.70 10.71 6.70
N ILE A 38 7.99 9.68 7.52
CA ILE A 38 7.82 9.77 8.97
C ILE A 38 8.75 10.81 9.61
N ILE A 39 9.92 11.07 9.01
CA ILE A 39 10.91 12.01 9.54
C ILE A 39 10.38 13.45 9.52
N PRO A 40 9.97 14.03 8.36
CA PRO A 40 9.41 15.37 8.34
C PRO A 40 8.10 15.47 9.13
N LEU A 41 7.32 14.39 9.19
CA LEU A 41 6.10 14.33 10.01
C LEU A 41 6.40 14.50 11.51
N ILE A 42 7.30 13.68 12.06
CA ILE A 42 7.67 13.75 13.48
C ILE A 42 8.33 15.10 13.77
N PHE A 43 9.23 15.54 12.91
CA PHE A 43 9.92 16.83 13.06
C PHE A 43 8.93 18.00 13.14
N ALA A 44 7.99 18.09 12.20
CA ALA A 44 6.97 19.14 12.19
C ALA A 44 6.12 19.13 13.46
N ASN A 45 5.69 17.95 13.93
CA ASN A 45 4.90 17.83 15.15
C ASN A 45 5.68 18.23 16.41
N VAL A 46 6.94 17.80 16.53
CA VAL A 46 7.77 18.15 17.69
C VAL A 46 8.01 19.66 17.75
N VAL A 47 8.32 20.28 16.60
CA VAL A 47 8.51 21.73 16.51
C VAL A 47 7.21 22.47 16.86
N GLU A 48 6.07 22.03 16.33
CA GLU A 48 4.79 22.68 16.59
C GLU A 48 4.40 22.61 18.06
N VAL A 49 4.51 21.44 18.68
CA VAL A 49 4.19 21.25 20.11
C VAL A 49 5.12 22.12 20.95
N PHE A 50 6.41 22.15 20.65
CA PHE A 50 7.34 22.99 21.39
C PHE A 50 7.03 24.48 21.21
N ALA A 51 6.87 24.96 19.98
CA ALA A 51 6.62 26.36 19.68
C ALA A 51 5.30 26.85 20.30
N ARG A 52 4.23 26.05 20.18
CA ARG A 52 2.91 26.39 20.72
C ARG A 52 2.88 26.40 22.25
N TYR A 53 3.46 25.39 22.91
CA TYR A 53 3.29 25.22 24.35
C TYR A 53 4.45 25.77 25.19
N ALA A 54 5.68 25.75 24.68
CA ALA A 54 6.84 26.28 25.40
C ALA A 54 7.11 27.75 25.07
N LEU A 55 6.90 28.18 23.82
CA LEU A 55 7.16 29.55 23.37
C LEU A 55 5.89 30.41 23.30
N GLY A 56 4.71 29.79 23.25
CA GLY A 56 3.44 30.50 23.07
C GLY A 56 3.24 31.05 21.65
N ASP A 57 4.03 30.59 20.68
CA ASP A 57 4.03 31.07 19.29
C ASP A 57 3.84 29.89 18.31
N PRO A 58 2.58 29.57 17.93
CA PRO A 58 2.28 28.42 17.07
C PRO A 58 2.81 28.64 15.63
N THR A 59 3.27 27.57 14.99
CA THR A 59 3.82 27.69 13.63
C THR A 59 2.71 27.66 12.57
N ILE A 60 2.92 28.39 11.48
CA ILE A 60 1.96 28.44 10.37
C ILE A 60 2.06 27.25 9.40
N TRP A 61 3.19 26.53 9.40
CA TRP A 61 3.54 25.53 8.38
C TRP A 61 3.44 24.09 8.86
N ALA A 62 3.56 23.83 10.17
CA ALA A 62 3.69 22.47 10.67
C ALA A 62 2.44 21.62 10.46
N LEU A 63 1.26 22.23 10.45
CA LEU A 63 0.00 21.55 10.16
C LEU A 63 0.00 20.96 8.74
N ASP A 64 0.35 21.78 7.74
CA ASP A 64 0.36 21.32 6.35
C ASP A 64 1.47 20.28 6.12
N VAL A 65 2.69 20.50 6.64
CA VAL A 65 3.79 19.53 6.51
C VAL A 65 3.41 18.19 7.14
N THR A 66 2.79 18.20 8.32
CA THR A 66 2.30 17.00 8.99
C THR A 66 1.25 16.29 8.14
N THR A 67 0.25 17.03 7.67
CA THR A 67 -0.88 16.48 6.90
C THR A 67 -0.41 15.89 5.58
N MET A 68 0.43 16.61 4.83
CA MET A 68 0.98 16.15 3.56
C MET A 68 1.90 14.94 3.73
N SER A 69 2.77 14.96 4.74
CA SER A 69 3.67 13.83 5.03
C SER A 69 2.89 12.60 5.48
N TYR A 70 1.84 12.79 6.31
CA TYR A 70 0.97 11.71 6.77
C TYR A 70 0.19 11.08 5.61
N ALA A 71 -0.42 11.91 4.77
CA ALA A 71 -1.12 11.45 3.58
C ALA A 71 -0.19 10.68 2.64
N ALA A 72 1.02 11.21 2.38
CA ALA A 72 2.00 10.54 1.55
C ALA A 72 2.42 9.18 2.13
N LEU A 73 2.70 9.13 3.44
CA LEU A 73 3.09 7.90 4.13
C LEU A 73 1.98 6.85 4.10
N PHE A 74 0.74 7.24 4.38
CA PHE A 74 -0.40 6.32 4.38
C PHE A 74 -0.67 5.77 2.97
N MET A 75 -0.71 6.64 1.97
CA MET A 75 -1.00 6.25 0.59
C MET A 75 0.11 5.37 0.03
N LEU A 76 1.37 5.81 0.05
CA LEU A 76 2.47 5.05 -0.51
C LEU A 76 2.78 3.78 0.30
N GLY A 77 2.58 3.82 1.62
CA GLY A 77 2.74 2.68 2.50
C GLY A 77 1.68 1.59 2.29
N SER A 78 0.54 1.90 1.68
CA SER A 78 -0.54 0.93 1.44
C SER A 78 -0.12 -0.25 0.56
N ALA A 79 0.78 -0.04 -0.42
CA ALA A 79 1.30 -1.11 -1.26
C ALA A 79 2.22 -2.07 -0.47
N LEU A 80 3.03 -1.53 0.45
CA LEU A 80 3.82 -2.35 1.37
C LEU A 80 2.92 -3.11 2.35
N ALA A 81 1.85 -2.49 2.83
CA ALA A 81 0.86 -3.15 3.67
C ALA A 81 0.16 -4.30 2.93
N LEU A 82 -0.15 -4.13 1.64
CA LEU A 82 -0.70 -5.17 0.78
C LEU A 82 0.27 -6.35 0.63
N LEU A 83 1.55 -6.08 0.34
CA LEU A 83 2.61 -7.10 0.27
C LEU A 83 2.74 -7.91 1.57
N LYS A 84 2.60 -7.24 2.72
CA LYS A 84 2.73 -7.85 4.05
C LYS A 84 1.44 -8.52 4.54
N GLY A 85 0.34 -8.42 3.79
CA GLY A 85 -0.96 -8.96 4.21
C GLY A 85 -1.61 -8.21 5.38
N ALA A 86 -1.22 -6.96 5.63
CA ALA A 86 -1.73 -6.14 6.73
C ALA A 86 -3.07 -5.43 6.39
N HIS A 87 -3.67 -5.72 5.23
CA HIS A 87 -5.01 -5.26 4.89
C HIS A 87 -6.03 -6.08 5.67
N VAL A 88 -6.92 -5.42 6.42
CA VAL A 88 -7.92 -6.07 7.26
C VAL A 88 -8.71 -7.09 6.43
N ARG A 89 -8.63 -8.36 6.84
CA ARG A 89 -9.37 -9.48 6.24
C ARG A 89 -10.44 -9.93 7.22
N THR A 90 -11.64 -10.24 6.72
CA THR A 90 -12.74 -10.72 7.58
C THR A 90 -12.45 -12.17 8.01
N ASP A 91 -11.93 -12.35 9.22
CA ASP A 91 -11.35 -13.63 9.64
C ASP A 91 -12.35 -14.74 9.98
N MET A 92 -13.58 -14.43 10.40
CA MET A 92 -14.51 -15.45 10.92
C MET A 92 -14.96 -16.49 9.86
N LEU A 93 -15.22 -16.06 8.63
CA LEU A 93 -15.59 -16.98 7.54
C LEU A 93 -14.37 -17.58 6.86
N TRP A 94 -13.22 -16.91 6.97
CA TRP A 94 -12.01 -17.29 6.27
C TRP A 94 -11.40 -18.58 6.82
N GLU A 95 -11.47 -18.81 8.12
CA GLU A 95 -10.90 -20.01 8.75
C GLU A 95 -11.60 -21.31 8.32
N ALA A 96 -12.89 -21.24 7.98
CA ALA A 96 -13.67 -22.41 7.55
C ALA A 96 -13.40 -22.83 6.09
N PHE A 97 -12.80 -21.97 5.27
CA PHE A 97 -12.60 -22.24 3.85
C PHE A 97 -11.31 -23.04 3.56
N SER A 98 -11.40 -23.94 2.59
CA SER A 98 -10.24 -24.62 2.03
C SER A 98 -9.30 -23.63 1.34
N ASP A 99 -8.01 -23.92 1.31
CA ASP A 99 -7.01 -23.06 0.65
C ASP A 99 -7.31 -22.82 -0.84
N ARG A 100 -7.96 -23.78 -1.48
CA ARG A 100 -8.42 -23.65 -2.86
C ARG A 100 -9.57 -22.66 -3.01
N THR A 101 -10.53 -22.68 -2.09
CA THR A 101 -11.65 -21.74 -2.06
C THR A 101 -11.16 -20.32 -1.76
N LYS A 102 -10.21 -20.19 -0.82
CA LYS A 102 -9.54 -18.93 -0.49
C LYS A 102 -8.85 -18.34 -1.72
N GLY A 103 -8.02 -19.13 -2.40
CA GLY A 103 -7.35 -18.71 -3.63
C GLY A 103 -8.32 -18.32 -4.74
N MET A 104 -9.46 -19.00 -4.88
CA MET A 104 -10.50 -18.65 -5.85
C MET A 104 -11.13 -17.29 -5.55
N ILE A 105 -11.54 -17.06 -4.30
CA ILE A 105 -12.14 -15.80 -3.86
C ILE A 105 -11.16 -14.65 -4.06
N ASP A 106 -9.91 -14.80 -3.59
CA ASP A 106 -8.88 -13.78 -3.74
C ASP A 106 -8.59 -13.50 -5.22
N THR A 107 -8.49 -14.53 -6.07
CA THR A 107 -8.29 -14.37 -7.51
C THR A 107 -9.42 -13.55 -8.15
N LEU A 108 -10.68 -13.89 -7.85
CA LEU A 108 -11.84 -13.17 -8.39
C LEU A 108 -11.89 -11.73 -7.86
N ALA A 109 -11.58 -11.53 -6.58
CA ALA A 109 -11.53 -10.21 -5.96
C ALA A 109 -10.47 -9.32 -6.63
N PHE A 110 -9.28 -9.85 -6.87
CA PHE A 110 -8.20 -9.12 -7.53
C PHE A 110 -8.53 -8.80 -8.99
N LEU A 111 -9.09 -9.77 -9.72
CA LEU A 111 -9.35 -9.63 -11.15
C LEU A 111 -10.55 -8.73 -11.46
N LEU A 112 -11.65 -8.85 -10.70
CA LEU A 112 -12.90 -8.16 -11.00
C LEU A 112 -13.04 -6.80 -10.32
N PHE A 113 -12.43 -6.64 -9.15
CA PHE A 113 -12.59 -5.42 -8.35
C PHE A 113 -11.26 -4.68 -8.21
N PHE A 114 -10.23 -5.31 -7.64
CA PHE A 114 -9.02 -4.58 -7.27
C PHE A 114 -8.26 -4.00 -8.48
N LEU A 115 -7.85 -4.82 -9.44
CA LEU A 115 -7.05 -4.36 -10.58
C LEU A 115 -7.81 -3.36 -11.48
N PRO A 116 -9.09 -3.59 -11.83
CA PRO A 116 -9.86 -2.60 -12.59
C PRO A 116 -9.99 -1.27 -11.83
N THR A 117 -10.28 -1.31 -10.52
CA THR A 117 -10.38 -0.09 -9.71
C THR A 117 -9.04 0.65 -9.63
N MET A 118 -7.92 -0.05 -9.41
CA MET A 118 -6.60 0.58 -9.37
C MET A 118 -6.22 1.18 -10.74
N ALA A 119 -6.56 0.52 -11.85
CA ALA A 119 -6.32 1.06 -13.19
C ALA A 119 -7.14 2.32 -13.46
N VAL A 120 -8.45 2.31 -13.15
CA VAL A 120 -9.31 3.48 -13.30
C VAL A 120 -8.84 4.63 -12.42
N LEU A 121 -8.50 4.34 -11.15
CA LEU A 121 -7.97 5.33 -10.22
C LEU A 121 -6.67 5.96 -10.75
N PHE A 122 -5.77 5.17 -11.33
CA PHE A 122 -4.53 5.66 -11.92
C PHE A 122 -4.78 6.68 -13.03
N PHE A 123 -5.68 6.39 -13.98
CA PHE A 123 -5.97 7.31 -15.08
C PHE A 123 -6.64 8.60 -14.59
N ILE A 124 -7.66 8.50 -13.74
CA ILE A 124 -8.36 9.68 -13.20
C ILE A 124 -7.41 10.55 -12.37
N SER A 125 -6.54 9.93 -11.57
CA SER A 125 -5.62 10.67 -10.71
C SER A 125 -4.45 11.31 -11.46
N ILE A 126 -4.08 10.82 -12.65
CA ILE A 126 -3.14 11.53 -13.53
C ILE A 126 -3.76 12.85 -14.00
N ASP A 127 -5.00 12.83 -14.47
CA ASP A 127 -5.67 14.04 -14.95
C ASP A 127 -5.83 15.07 -13.82
N ASP A 128 -6.21 14.62 -12.62
CA ASP A 128 -6.29 15.46 -11.42
C ASP A 128 -4.93 16.06 -11.03
N PHE A 129 -3.86 15.26 -11.09
CA PHE A 129 -2.50 15.72 -10.84
C PHE A 129 -2.04 16.77 -11.86
N LEU A 130 -2.24 16.53 -13.15
CA LEU A 130 -1.86 17.46 -14.22
C LEU A 130 -2.66 18.76 -14.13
N TYR A 131 -3.95 18.67 -13.79
CA TYR A 131 -4.78 19.84 -13.57
C TYR A 131 -4.26 20.66 -12.39
N SER A 132 -4.01 20.02 -11.23
CA SER A 132 -3.42 20.66 -10.04
C SER A 132 -2.09 21.36 -10.34
N LEU A 133 -1.23 20.71 -11.13
CA LEU A 133 0.04 21.27 -11.58
C LEU A 133 -0.16 22.50 -12.48
N SER A 134 -1.15 22.48 -13.37
CA SER A 134 -1.43 23.56 -14.32
C SER A 134 -1.91 24.86 -13.66
N ILE A 135 -2.57 24.74 -12.50
CA ILE A 135 -3.13 25.88 -11.76
C ILE A 135 -2.26 26.30 -10.57
N ASP A 136 -1.09 25.68 -10.37
CA ASP A 136 -0.27 25.79 -9.14
C ASP A 136 -1.14 25.68 -7.88
N GLU A 137 -1.92 24.58 -7.77
CA GLU A 137 -2.91 24.41 -6.69
C GLU A 137 -2.25 24.59 -5.31
N ARG A 138 -2.89 25.37 -4.43
CA ARG A 138 -2.39 25.64 -3.07
C ARG A 138 -3.41 25.24 -2.00
N SER A 139 -2.90 24.83 -0.86
CA SER A 139 -3.71 24.50 0.32
C SER A 139 -4.53 25.71 0.75
N SER A 140 -5.83 25.51 0.89
CA SER A 140 -6.77 26.47 1.48
C SER A 140 -6.98 26.24 2.98
N SER A 141 -6.39 25.18 3.54
CA SER A 141 -6.65 24.73 4.91
C SER A 141 -5.70 25.33 5.94
N GLY A 142 -4.50 25.77 5.53
CA GLY A 142 -3.45 26.29 6.41
C GLY A 142 -3.04 27.72 6.04
N ALA A 143 -2.54 28.47 7.04
CA ALA A 143 -2.08 29.84 6.86
C ALA A 143 -0.82 29.95 5.96
N TRP A 144 -0.04 28.86 5.85
CA TRP A 144 1.16 28.82 5.02
C TRP A 144 0.87 28.63 3.53
N THR A 145 -0.30 28.09 3.18
CA THR A 145 -0.77 27.90 1.78
C THR A 145 0.25 27.19 0.87
N PRO A 146 0.81 26.02 1.26
CA PRO A 146 1.78 25.32 0.43
C PRO A 146 1.18 24.79 -0.86
N VAL A 147 2.05 24.55 -1.83
CA VAL A 147 1.71 23.96 -3.12
C VAL A 147 1.32 22.49 -2.96
N LEU A 148 0.19 22.11 -3.56
CA LEU A 148 -0.47 20.80 -3.38
C LEU A 148 -0.17 19.78 -4.48
N TRP A 149 0.25 20.21 -5.66
CA TRP A 149 0.51 19.28 -6.77
C TRP A 149 1.46 18.12 -6.40
N PRO A 150 2.49 18.26 -5.52
CA PRO A 150 3.32 17.12 -5.14
C PRO A 150 2.51 16.03 -4.43
N LEU A 151 1.57 16.42 -3.57
CA LEU A 151 0.69 15.48 -2.87
C LEU A 151 -0.34 14.87 -3.84
N ARG A 152 -0.87 15.64 -4.78
CA ARG A 152 -1.74 15.11 -5.85
C ARG A 152 -1.02 14.05 -6.68
N GLY A 153 0.27 14.23 -6.94
CA GLY A 153 1.12 13.27 -7.64
C GLY A 153 1.36 11.96 -6.88
N VAL A 154 1.17 11.95 -5.55
CA VAL A 154 1.23 10.72 -4.74
C VAL A 154 0.06 9.78 -5.05
N ILE A 155 -1.09 10.31 -5.44
CA ILE A 155 -2.29 9.52 -5.75
C ILE A 155 -2.06 8.57 -6.94
N PRO A 156 -1.66 9.03 -8.15
CA PRO A 156 -1.39 8.13 -9.26
C PRO A 156 -0.19 7.22 -8.98
N LEU A 157 0.84 7.72 -8.28
CA LEU A 157 1.97 6.87 -7.88
C LEU A 157 1.52 5.70 -7.00
N THR A 158 0.65 5.96 -6.03
CA THR A 158 0.08 4.93 -5.15
C THR A 158 -0.79 3.94 -5.92
N ALA A 159 -1.67 4.42 -6.80
CA ALA A 159 -2.51 3.56 -7.64
C ALA A 159 -1.66 2.64 -8.51
N PHE A 160 -0.57 3.14 -9.08
CA PHE A 160 0.39 2.34 -9.85
C PHE A 160 1.12 1.30 -8.99
N MET A 161 1.61 1.67 -7.81
CA MET A 161 2.26 0.74 -6.87
C MET A 161 1.29 -0.38 -6.44
N LEU A 162 0.06 -0.03 -6.07
CA LEU A 162 -0.97 -0.99 -5.70
C LEU A 162 -1.35 -1.90 -6.86
N PHE A 163 -1.47 -1.37 -8.08
CA PHE A 163 -1.74 -2.17 -9.28
C PHE A 163 -0.63 -3.21 -9.50
N LEU A 164 0.63 -2.80 -9.42
CA LEU A 164 1.77 -3.70 -9.59
C LEU A 164 1.81 -4.77 -8.50
N GLN A 165 1.66 -4.40 -7.23
CA GLN A 165 1.61 -5.37 -6.14
C GLN A 165 0.39 -6.30 -6.26
N GLY A 166 -0.75 -5.78 -6.71
CA GLY A 166 -1.96 -6.55 -6.99
C GLY A 166 -1.76 -7.64 -8.04
N ILE A 167 -0.88 -7.43 -9.04
CA ILE A 167 -0.50 -8.48 -9.99
C ILE A 167 0.24 -9.61 -9.27
N SER A 168 1.18 -9.29 -8.37
CA SER A 168 1.90 -10.29 -7.58
C SER A 168 0.95 -11.12 -6.71
N GLU A 169 0.02 -10.47 -6.00
CA GLU A 169 -0.97 -11.14 -5.17
C GLU A 169 -1.99 -11.95 -5.98
N LEU A 170 -2.41 -11.45 -7.15
CA LEU A 170 -3.25 -12.21 -8.08
C LEU A 170 -2.54 -13.48 -8.55
N MET A 171 -1.25 -13.39 -8.88
CA MET A 171 -0.47 -14.58 -9.24
C MET A 171 -0.48 -15.57 -8.07
N LYS A 172 -0.04 -15.16 -6.88
CA LYS A 172 -0.02 -16.02 -5.68
C LYS A 172 -1.38 -16.70 -5.41
N SER A 173 -2.47 -15.95 -5.55
CA SER A 173 -3.84 -16.43 -5.38
C SER A 173 -4.27 -17.43 -6.46
N LEU A 174 -3.90 -17.18 -7.72
CA LEU A 174 -4.16 -18.08 -8.85
C LEU A 174 -3.45 -19.43 -8.67
N TRP A 175 -2.23 -19.41 -8.10
CA TRP A 175 -1.52 -20.64 -7.74
C TRP A 175 -2.26 -21.42 -6.65
N ALA A 176 -2.69 -20.75 -5.59
CA ALA A 176 -3.45 -21.36 -4.50
C ALA A 176 -4.77 -21.97 -5.02
N TRP A 177 -5.46 -21.30 -5.94
CA TRP A 177 -6.67 -21.83 -6.57
C TRP A 177 -6.42 -23.08 -7.43
N ARG A 178 -5.28 -23.16 -8.12
CA ARG A 178 -4.95 -24.32 -8.98
C ARG A 178 -4.41 -25.52 -8.20
N THR A 179 -3.64 -25.27 -7.16
CA THR A 179 -2.89 -26.32 -6.45
C THR A 179 -3.45 -26.67 -5.08
N GLY A 180 -4.22 -25.76 -4.46
CA GLY A 180 -4.67 -25.90 -3.08
C GLY A 180 -3.58 -25.62 -2.04
N GLU A 181 -2.44 -25.03 -2.43
CA GLU A 181 -1.34 -24.66 -1.53
C GLU A 181 -0.98 -23.18 -1.72
N PHE A 182 -0.86 -22.41 -0.62
CA PHE A 182 -0.39 -21.04 -0.65
C PHE A 182 1.14 -20.96 -0.81
N LEU A 183 1.61 -20.07 -1.69
CA LEU A 183 3.05 -19.82 -1.91
C LEU A 183 3.71 -19.09 -0.74
N THR A 184 2.95 -18.20 -0.09
CA THR A 184 3.41 -17.42 1.04
C THR A 184 2.31 -17.50 2.09
N LYS A 185 2.64 -18.07 3.25
CA LYS A 185 1.74 -17.99 4.41
C LYS A 185 2.09 -16.68 5.10
N HIS A 186 1.19 -15.71 5.06
CA HIS A 186 1.31 -14.54 5.91
C HIS A 186 1.06 -15.04 7.33
N ASP A 187 2.11 -15.13 8.14
CA ASP A 187 1.93 -15.36 9.56
C ASP A 187 1.09 -14.19 10.07
N LYS A 188 -0.05 -14.52 10.70
CA LYS A 188 -0.87 -13.50 11.37
C LYS A 188 0.08 -12.79 12.33
N ILE A 189 0.32 -11.50 12.10
CA ILE A 189 0.99 -10.67 13.09
C ILE A 189 -0.05 -10.58 14.20
N GLU A 190 0.09 -11.41 15.24
CA GLU A 190 -0.69 -11.29 16.45
C GLU A 190 -0.37 -9.90 17.03
N VAL A 191 -1.34 -8.99 16.96
CA VAL A 191 -1.31 -7.65 17.58
C VAL A 191 -2.06 -7.74 18.90
#